data_AF-A0A1U7WKV7-F1
#
_entry.id   AF-A0A1U7WKV7-F1
#
_cell.length_a   1.000
_cell.length_b   1.000
_cell.length_c   1.000
_cell.angle_alpha   90.00
_cell.angle_beta   90.00
_cell.angle_gamma   90.00
#
_symmetry.space_group_name_H-M   'P 1'
#
loop_
_entity.id
_entity.type
_entity.pdbx_description
1 polymer ?
#
loop_
_entity_poly.entity_id
_entity_poly.type
_entity_poly.pdbx_seq_one_letter_code
_entity_poly.pdbx_strand_id
1 'polypeptide(L)'
;MVIDESTSSTPDGAANRAISMAQTLDYTHPLYLHPSNAPSSLSVGIQLIGMENYTLWSRAMKFALLGRNKLGFVDGSVVKKDFEGELQKQWERCNAIVVEL
;
A
#
# COMPACT_ATOMS: atom_id res chain seq x y z
N MET A 1 -65.29 -3.26 -7.27
CA MET A 1 -64.30 -3.61 -6.24
C MET A 1 -63.34 -2.43 -6.16
N VAL A 2 -63.51 -1.59 -5.14
CA VAL A 2 -62.50 -0.58 -4.68
C VAL A 2 -61.18 -1.32 -4.37
N ILE A 3 -59.97 -0.77 -4.54
CA ILE A 3 -59.34 0.32 -3.75
C ILE A 3 -58.22 1.03 -4.57
N ASP A 4 -58.08 2.32 -4.36
CA ASP A 4 -56.98 3.24 -4.70
C ASP A 4 -55.73 3.01 -3.82
N GLU A 5 -54.51 3.18 -4.34
CA GLU A 5 -53.42 3.78 -3.54
C GLU A 5 -52.32 4.38 -4.43
N SER A 6 -52.09 5.67 -4.26
CA SER A 6 -50.93 6.41 -4.77
C SER A 6 -49.81 6.46 -3.72
N THR A 7 -48.55 6.27 -4.09
CA THR A 7 -47.35 6.72 -3.33
C THR A 7 -46.14 6.71 -4.29
N SER A 8 -45.68 7.87 -4.78
CA SER A 8 -44.61 8.75 -4.27
C SER A 8 -43.17 8.31 -4.59
N SER A 9 -42.47 9.20 -5.33
CA SER A 9 -41.04 9.61 -5.25
C SER A 9 -40.05 8.72 -4.47
N THR A 10 -38.88 8.31 -4.98
CA THR A 10 -37.67 9.13 -5.28
C THR A 10 -36.60 8.32 -6.05
N PRO A 11 -35.54 8.94 -6.61
CA PRO A 11 -34.51 8.25 -7.38
C PRO A 11 -33.54 7.51 -6.46
N ASP A 12 -33.36 6.21 -6.64
CA ASP A 12 -32.37 5.42 -5.89
C ASP A 12 -30.95 5.67 -6.41
N GLY A 13 -30.42 6.83 -6.03
CA GLY A 13 -28.99 7.02 -5.86
C GLY A 13 -28.52 6.29 -4.60
N ALA A 14 -27.94 5.10 -4.74
CA ALA A 14 -27.24 4.45 -3.63
C ALA A 14 -26.24 3.33 -4.02
N ALA A 15 -26.17 2.89 -5.28
CA ALA A 15 -25.27 1.79 -5.64
C ALA A 15 -23.77 2.19 -5.71
N ASN A 16 -23.44 3.48 -5.56
CA ASN A 16 -22.05 3.95 -5.43
C ASN A 16 -21.60 4.14 -3.97
N ARG A 17 -22.45 3.78 -3.00
CA ARG A 17 -22.10 3.88 -1.58
C ARG A 17 -21.54 2.54 -1.10
N ALA A 18 -20.26 2.58 -0.76
CA ALA A 18 -19.46 1.53 -0.13
C ALA A 18 -18.85 0.48 -1.08
N ILE A 19 -17.88 0.91 -1.90
CA ILE A 19 -16.68 0.07 -2.10
C ILE A 19 -15.88 0.14 -0.79
N SER A 20 -16.42 -0.50 0.23
CA SER A 20 -15.73 -0.81 1.49
C SER A 20 -15.37 -2.28 1.41
N MET A 21 -14.17 -2.56 0.92
CA MET A 21 -13.37 -3.74 1.24
C MET A 21 -12.13 -3.63 0.37
N ALA A 22 -10.96 -3.58 1.02
CA ALA A 22 -9.62 -3.63 0.42
C ALA A 22 -9.61 -3.35 -1.08
N GLN A 23 -9.33 -2.10 -1.49
CA GLN A 23 -8.95 -1.85 -2.88
C GLN A 23 -7.97 -2.94 -3.27
N THR A 24 -8.36 -3.80 -4.22
CA THR A 24 -7.49 -4.85 -4.74
C THR A 24 -6.45 -4.12 -5.55
N LEU A 25 -5.47 -3.56 -4.85
CA LEU A 25 -4.33 -2.90 -5.43
C LEU A 25 -3.68 -3.91 -6.37
N ASP A 26 -3.41 -3.48 -7.58
CA ASP A 26 -2.66 -4.31 -8.52
C ASP A 26 -1.32 -4.70 -7.89
N TYR A 27 -0.79 -5.88 -8.21
CA TYR A 27 0.47 -6.37 -7.65
C TYR A 27 1.66 -5.47 -8.01
N THR A 28 1.52 -4.68 -9.08
CA THR A 28 2.50 -3.67 -9.50
C THR A 28 2.41 -2.36 -8.69
N HIS A 29 1.31 -2.16 -7.95
CA HIS A 29 1.06 -0.92 -7.24
C HIS A 29 2.04 -0.73 -6.07
N PRO A 30 2.60 0.48 -5.86
CA PRO A 30 3.61 0.71 -4.81
C PRO A 30 3.09 0.41 -3.40
N LEU A 31 1.80 0.67 -3.14
CA LEU A 31 1.14 0.36 -1.85
C LEU A 31 0.66 -1.09 -1.68
N TYR A 32 0.86 -1.94 -2.69
CA TYR A 32 0.49 -3.35 -2.59
C TYR A 32 1.38 -4.04 -1.55
N LEU A 33 0.74 -4.70 -0.58
CA LEU A 33 1.38 -5.54 0.41
C LEU A 33 1.09 -6.99 0.10
N HIS A 34 2.08 -7.69 -0.48
CA HIS A 34 2.00 -9.14 -0.62
C HIS A 34 1.98 -9.79 0.77
N PRO A 35 1.17 -10.84 1.03
CA PRO A 35 1.13 -11.52 2.32
C PRO A 35 2.49 -12.04 2.82
N SER A 36 3.44 -12.31 1.92
CA SER A 36 4.80 -12.70 2.28
C SER A 36 5.71 -11.53 2.66
N ASN A 37 5.26 -10.28 2.60
CA ASN A 37 6.05 -9.10 2.96
C ASN A 37 6.03 -8.81 4.46
N ALA A 38 5.97 -9.86 5.29
CA ALA A 38 6.15 -9.72 6.73
C ALA A 38 7.54 -9.12 7.02
N PRO A 39 7.70 -8.33 8.11
CA PRO A 39 8.99 -7.79 8.52
C PRO A 39 10.10 -8.86 8.59
N SER A 40 9.74 -10.08 9.02
CA SER A 40 10.64 -11.23 9.07
C SER A 40 11.08 -11.80 7.71
N SER A 41 10.39 -11.48 6.62
CA SER A 41 10.75 -11.90 5.25
C SER A 41 11.72 -10.93 4.59
N LEU A 42 11.84 -9.73 5.13
CA LEU A 42 12.64 -8.64 4.61
C LEU A 42 14.01 -8.69 5.27
N SER A 43 14.82 -9.67 4.87
CA SER A 43 16.20 -9.78 5.31
C SER A 43 17.11 -9.49 4.13
N VAL A 44 17.79 -8.33 4.17
CA VAL A 44 18.97 -8.12 3.33
C VAL A 44 20.06 -9.00 3.93
N GLY A 45 20.53 -10.01 3.18
CA GLY A 45 21.54 -10.97 3.65
C GLY A 45 22.92 -10.37 3.96
N ILE A 46 23.02 -9.04 3.95
CA ILE A 46 24.21 -8.26 4.25
C ILE A 46 23.79 -7.28 5.34
N GLN A 47 24.41 -7.38 6.51
CA GLN A 47 24.21 -6.42 7.60
C GLN A 47 25.14 -5.22 7.40
N LEU A 48 24.69 -4.02 7.78
CA LEU A 48 25.57 -2.85 7.78
C LEU A 48 26.51 -2.93 8.99
N ILE A 49 27.82 -3.01 8.72
CA ILE A 49 28.85 -3.10 9.77
C ILE A 49 29.51 -1.73 9.96
N GLY A 50 29.64 -0.97 8.87
CA GLY A 50 30.18 0.38 8.89
C GLY A 50 30.39 0.94 7.49
N MET A 51 31.23 1.96 7.38
CA MET A 51 31.52 2.62 6.10
C MET A 51 32.16 1.68 5.06
N GLU A 52 32.90 0.67 5.52
CA GLU A 52 33.59 -0.33 4.68
C GLU A 52 32.66 -1.15 3.79
N ASN A 53 31.45 -1.44 4.27
CA ASN A 53 30.49 -2.25 3.53
C ASN A 53 29.23 -1.49 3.12
N TYR A 54 29.17 -0.17 3.36
CA TYR A 54 28.02 0.67 3.03
C TYR A 54 27.63 0.58 1.55
N THR A 55 28.59 0.62 0.63
CA THR A 55 28.31 0.54 -0.82
C THR A 55 27.65 -0.79 -1.18
N LEU A 56 28.14 -1.89 -0.60
CA LEU A 56 27.59 -3.22 -0.85
C LEU A 56 26.22 -3.39 -0.20
N TRP A 57 26.10 -2.98 1.07
CA TRP A 57 24.85 -2.99 1.83
C TRP A 57 23.76 -2.16 1.15
N SER A 58 24.06 -0.91 0.80
CA SER A 58 23.09 0.00 0.17
C SER A 58 22.63 -0.50 -1.20
N ARG A 59 23.52 -1.15 -1.97
CA ARG A 59 23.13 -1.79 -3.24
C ARG A 59 22.22 -2.99 -3.01
N ALA A 60 22.54 -3.85 -2.05
CA ALA A 60 21.70 -5.01 -1.70
C ALA A 60 20.32 -4.58 -1.20
N MET A 61 20.27 -3.55 -0.35
CA MET A 61 19.04 -2.94 0.15
C MET A 61 18.18 -2.37 -0.98
N LYS A 62 18.78 -1.62 -1.92
CA LYS A 62 18.07 -1.12 -3.11
C LYS A 62 17.48 -2.24 -3.96
N PHE A 63 18.20 -3.35 -4.17
CA PHE A 63 17.67 -4.49 -4.91
C PHE A 63 16.52 -5.20 -4.18
N ALA A 64 16.64 -5.39 -2.87
CA ALA A 64 15.59 -6.01 -2.05
C ALA A 64 14.28 -5.19 -2.11
N LEU A 65 14.40 -3.86 -2.04
CA LEU A 65 13.27 -2.94 -2.16
C LEU A 65 12.70 -2.89 -3.58
N LEU A 66 13.55 -2.89 -4.61
CA LEU A 66 13.12 -2.88 -6.00
C LEU A 66 12.30 -4.13 -6.34
N GLY A 67 12.74 -5.31 -5.90
CA GLY A 67 12.03 -6.57 -6.12
C GLY A 67 10.62 -6.63 -5.51
N ARG A 68 10.26 -5.69 -4.63
CA ARG A 68 8.95 -5.61 -3.97
C ARG A 68 8.18 -4.33 -4.31
N ASN A 69 8.66 -3.55 -5.28
CA ASN A 69 8.12 -2.24 -5.65
C ASN A 69 8.07 -1.26 -4.46
N LYS A 70 9.10 -1.30 -3.59
CA LYS A 70 9.20 -0.45 -2.39
C LYS A 70 10.36 0.56 -2.42
N LEU A 71 11.17 0.57 -3.49
CA LEU A 71 12.26 1.55 -3.63
C LEU A 71 11.74 3.00 -3.56
N GLY A 72 10.52 3.22 -4.04
CA GLY A 72 9.88 4.53 -4.05
C GLY A 72 9.70 5.19 -2.68
N PHE A 73 9.68 4.40 -1.61
CA PHE A 73 9.59 4.91 -0.24
C PHE A 73 10.92 5.49 0.25
N VAL A 74 12.04 5.01 -0.28
CA VAL A 74 13.39 5.46 0.10
C VAL A 74 13.88 6.60 -0.79
N ASP A 75 13.58 6.56 -2.09
CA ASP A 75 13.98 7.61 -3.04
C ASP A 75 13.03 8.82 -3.05
N GLY A 76 11.85 8.70 -2.41
CA GLY A 76 10.86 9.78 -2.31
C GLY A 76 9.96 9.93 -3.53
N SER A 77 9.94 8.97 -4.46
CA SER A 77 8.98 8.93 -5.57
C SER A 77 7.58 8.48 -5.15
N VAL A 78 7.43 7.84 -3.98
CA VAL A 78 6.14 7.43 -3.40
C VAL A 78 5.96 8.14 -2.07
N VAL A 79 5.27 9.27 -2.09
CA VAL A 79 5.07 10.12 -0.90
C VAL A 79 3.65 10.04 -0.37
N LYS A 80 3.51 10.12 0.97
CA LYS A 80 2.22 10.02 1.65
C LYS A 80 1.15 10.98 1.10
N LYS A 81 1.56 12.18 0.68
CA LYS A 81 0.67 13.23 0.15
C LYS A 81 -0.02 12.85 -1.17
N ASP A 82 0.49 11.85 -1.89
CA ASP A 82 -0.09 11.39 -3.15
C ASP A 82 -1.28 10.44 -2.92
N PHE A 83 -1.56 10.10 -1.66
CA PHE A 83 -2.60 9.17 -1.26
C PHE A 83 -3.61 9.86 -0.34
N GLU A 84 -4.86 9.40 -0.39
CA GLU A 84 -5.96 9.90 0.44
C GLU A 84 -6.70 8.76 1.14
N GLY A 85 -7.34 9.07 2.28
CA GLY A 85 -8.16 8.11 3.02
C GLY A 85 -7.39 6.86 3.46
N GLU A 86 -7.95 5.68 3.17
CA GLU A 86 -7.34 4.39 3.54
C GLU A 86 -5.98 4.13 2.87
N LEU A 87 -5.70 4.75 1.72
CA LEU A 87 -4.40 4.61 1.06
C LEU A 87 -3.28 5.29 1.85
N GLN A 88 -3.57 6.34 2.62
CA GLN A 88 -2.57 6.93 3.53
C GLN A 88 -2.20 5.97 4.66
N LYS A 89 -3.19 5.30 5.26
CA LYS A 89 -2.95 4.27 6.28
C LYS A 89 -2.17 3.09 5.70
N GLN A 90 -2.47 2.72 4.46
CA GLN A 90 -1.75 1.68 3.75
C GLN A 90 -0.30 2.09 3.43
N TRP A 91 -0.07 3.35 3.07
CA TRP A 91 1.27 3.92 2.90
C TRP A 91 2.05 3.85 4.23
N GLU A 92 1.44 4.19 5.35
CA GLU A 92 2.07 4.10 6.67
C GLU A 92 2.50 2.68 7.02
N ARG A 93 1.64 1.68 6.73
CA ARG A 93 1.98 0.26 6.91
C ARG A 93 3.17 -0.16 6.03
N CYS A 94 3.15 0.25 4.76
CA CYS A 94 4.27 -0.06 3.84
C CYS A 94 5.57 0.62 4.31
N ASN A 95 5.49 1.86 4.76
CA ASN A 95 6.63 2.62 5.24
C ASN A 95 7.22 2.00 6.52
N ALA A 96 6.37 1.57 7.47
CA ALA A 96 6.83 0.87 8.67
C ALA A 96 7.65 -0.38 8.31
N ILE A 97 7.20 -1.17 7.35
CA ILE A 97 7.92 -2.36 6.88
C ILE A 97 9.28 -1.99 6.22
N VAL A 98 9.36 -0.86 5.52
CA VAL A 98 10.59 -0.39 4.88
C VAL A 98 11.61 0.13 5.90
N VAL A 99 11.15 0.69 7.02
CA VAL A 99 12.01 1.22 8.09
C VAL A 99 12.61 0.11 8.96
N GLU A 100 11.95 -1.05 9.05
CA GLU A 100 12.40 -2.22 9.82
C GLU A 100 13.47 -3.08 9.10
N LEU A 101 13.91 -2.66 7.92
CA LEU A 101 14.84 -3.38 7.04
C LEU A 101 16.33 -3.10 7.29
#